data_AF-A0AAJ0CU40-F1
#
_entry.id   AF-A0AAJ0CU40-F1
#
_cell.length_a   1.000
_cell.length_b   1.000
_cell.length_c   1.000
_cell.angle_alpha   90.00
_cell.angle_beta   90.00
_cell.angle_gamma   90.00
#
_symmetry.space_group_name_H-M   'P 1'
#
loop_
_entity.id
_entity.type
_entity.pdbx_description
1 polymer ?
#
loop_
_entity_poly.entity_id
_entity_poly.type
_entity_poly.pdbx_seq_one_letter_code
_entity_poly.pdbx_strand_id
1 'polypeptide(L)'
;MNESTVIKWVVDTRPLWPNAKVTKDLATEAARAFALLTPEERTSVLKYHFLRDAKLALASALLKRHAITSSCSIPWFSAQFTRNAQTKPVFRLPDDSEPLIFNLSHQAGLVAMFAVYKPPQELSIGVDIVCPSERRDRDHSFIIQDGWSKYVDMHDSVFSPTEALRLRELPFEDRDRKLAYFYALWCLREGYVKMTGEALLADWLTELDLRYYAPPGEVAPEGKGLEIWFRGREVDNVDMKMDWYLDDYMICTAVKGNRDNEQRLDFDQQWTLLVMDELLDAAEVANKR
;
A
#
# COMPACT_ATOMS: atom_id res chain seq x y z
N MET A 1 -10.59 28.29 1.90
CA MET A 1 -9.54 27.26 2.13
C MET A 1 -9.68 26.27 1.00
N ASN A 2 -8.62 25.96 0.26
CA ASN A 2 -8.73 24.95 -0.79
C ASN A 2 -8.81 23.58 -0.11
N GLU A 3 -9.89 22.85 -0.38
CA GLU A 3 -10.16 21.52 0.14
C GLU A 3 -9.06 20.53 -0.31
N SER A 4 -8.60 19.68 0.61
CA SER A 4 -7.64 18.61 0.29
C SER A 4 -8.27 17.63 -0.70
N THR A 5 -7.49 17.10 -1.64
CA THR A 5 -7.99 16.12 -2.61
C THR A 5 -7.38 14.76 -2.35
N VAL A 6 -8.22 13.77 -2.07
CA VAL A 6 -7.82 12.38 -1.87
C VAL A 6 -7.75 11.65 -3.19
N ILE A 7 -6.70 10.84 -3.36
CA ILE A 7 -6.42 10.05 -4.56
C ILE A 7 -6.19 8.60 -4.13
N LYS A 8 -7.02 7.68 -4.65
CA LYS A 8 -6.91 6.22 -4.46
C LYS A 8 -6.86 5.56 -5.84
N TRP A 9 -5.67 5.12 -6.25
CA TRP A 9 -5.42 4.55 -7.57
C TRP A 9 -4.90 3.12 -7.48
N VAL A 10 -5.30 2.28 -8.44
CA VAL A 10 -4.72 0.95 -8.66
C VAL A 10 -4.29 0.82 -10.11
N VAL A 11 -3.15 0.16 -10.33
CA VAL A 11 -2.71 -0.29 -11.66
C VAL A 11 -2.62 -1.81 -11.64
N ASP A 12 -3.29 -2.46 -12.61
CA ASP A 12 -3.12 -3.89 -12.86
C ASP A 12 -2.02 -4.13 -13.89
N THR A 13 -0.94 -4.75 -13.44
CA THR A 13 0.24 -5.02 -14.28
C THR A 13 0.21 -6.38 -14.98
N ARG A 14 -0.71 -7.27 -14.58
CA ARG A 14 -0.83 -8.63 -15.13
C ARG A 14 -1.06 -8.64 -16.64
N PRO A 15 -1.97 -7.84 -17.22
CA PRO A 15 -2.20 -7.83 -18.67
C PRO A 15 -1.14 -7.04 -19.46
N LEU A 16 -0.30 -6.25 -18.79
CA LEU A 16 0.60 -5.31 -19.47
C LEU A 16 1.79 -6.03 -20.11
N TRP A 17 2.17 -5.62 -21.33
CA TRP A 17 3.32 -6.13 -22.07
C TRP A 17 3.36 -7.68 -22.13
N PRO A 18 2.37 -8.33 -22.76
CA PRO A 18 2.22 -9.80 -22.77
C PRO A 18 3.33 -10.54 -23.55
N ASN A 19 4.02 -9.83 -24.43
CA ASN A 19 5.10 -10.36 -25.23
C ASN A 19 6.43 -10.47 -24.45
N ALA A 20 6.62 -9.69 -23.39
CA ALA A 20 7.79 -9.79 -22.54
C ALA A 20 7.80 -11.14 -21.80
N LYS A 21 8.90 -11.89 -21.89
CA LYS A 21 9.07 -13.20 -21.24
C LYS A 21 10.05 -13.14 -20.07
N VAL A 22 11.03 -12.25 -20.15
CA VAL A 22 12.00 -11.96 -19.09
C VAL A 22 12.15 -10.45 -18.88
N THR A 23 12.70 -10.03 -17.74
CA THR A 23 12.82 -8.60 -17.37
C THR A 23 13.47 -7.73 -18.46
N LYS A 24 14.54 -8.21 -19.11
CA LYS A 24 15.24 -7.46 -20.16
C LYS A 24 14.36 -7.14 -21.37
N ASP A 25 13.33 -7.94 -21.64
CA ASP A 25 12.43 -7.73 -22.78
C ASP A 25 11.60 -6.46 -22.61
N LEU A 26 11.37 -6.01 -21.37
CA LEU A 26 10.61 -4.79 -21.09
C LEU A 26 11.24 -3.54 -21.72
N ALA A 27 12.56 -3.50 -21.89
CA ALA A 27 13.21 -2.35 -22.55
C ALA A 27 12.73 -2.17 -24.01
N THR A 28 12.28 -3.24 -24.65
CA THR A 28 11.73 -3.23 -26.01
C THR A 28 10.20 -3.28 -26.00
N GLU A 29 9.61 -4.25 -25.30
CA GLU A 29 8.16 -4.47 -25.28
C GLU A 29 7.39 -3.36 -24.56
N ALA A 30 8.03 -2.69 -23.60
CA ALA A 30 7.49 -1.54 -22.88
C ALA A 30 8.23 -0.23 -23.27
N ALA A 31 8.79 -0.15 -24.47
CA ALA A 31 9.63 0.98 -24.90
C ALA A 31 8.95 2.35 -24.68
N ARG A 32 7.64 2.45 -24.93
CA ARG A 32 6.84 3.66 -24.67
C ARG A 32 6.89 4.09 -23.20
N ALA A 33 6.68 3.15 -22.28
CA ALA A 33 6.77 3.37 -20.84
C ALA A 33 8.21 3.70 -20.41
N PHE A 34 9.21 2.99 -20.94
CA PHE A 34 10.61 3.25 -20.66
C PHE A 34 11.07 4.63 -21.11
N ALA A 35 10.54 5.13 -22.24
CA ALA A 35 10.84 6.47 -22.75
C ALA A 35 10.48 7.57 -21.73
N LEU A 36 9.52 7.31 -20.84
CA LEU A 36 9.04 8.22 -19.80
C LEU A 36 9.76 8.08 -18.45
N LEU A 37 10.74 7.18 -18.33
CA LEU A 37 11.56 7.02 -17.13
C LEU A 37 12.91 7.71 -17.23
N THR A 38 13.46 8.16 -16.09
CA THR A 38 14.86 8.57 -16.00
C THR A 38 15.81 7.36 -16.13
N PRO A 39 17.11 7.57 -16.45
CA PRO A 39 18.09 6.48 -16.49
C PRO A 39 18.18 5.66 -15.19
N GLU A 40 18.05 6.32 -14.04
CA GLU A 40 18.09 5.69 -12.71
C GLU A 40 16.85 4.82 -12.48
N GLU A 41 15.68 5.31 -12.87
CA GLU A 41 14.42 4.56 -12.80
C GLU A 41 14.46 3.33 -13.70
N ARG A 42 14.93 3.46 -14.95
CA ARG A 42 15.13 2.33 -15.88
C ARG A 42 16.05 1.27 -15.26
N THR A 43 17.16 1.70 -14.68
CA THR A 43 18.10 0.79 -14.00
C THR A 43 17.45 0.08 -12.82
N SER A 44 16.65 0.80 -12.02
CA SER A 44 15.92 0.19 -10.90
C SER A 44 14.84 -0.79 -11.32
N VAL A 45 14.22 -0.63 -12.50
CA VAL A 45 13.26 -1.59 -13.06
C VAL A 45 13.97 -2.84 -13.56
N LEU A 46 15.09 -2.67 -14.28
CA LEU A 46 15.79 -3.77 -14.93
C LEU A 46 16.61 -4.66 -13.97
N LYS A 47 16.82 -4.24 -12.71
CA LYS A 47 17.54 -5.05 -11.71
C LYS A 47 16.75 -6.27 -11.22
N TYR A 48 15.43 -6.30 -11.41
CA TYR A 48 14.59 -7.37 -10.88
C TYR A 48 14.79 -8.66 -11.68
N HIS A 49 14.98 -9.76 -10.96
CA HIS A 49 15.15 -11.08 -11.59
C HIS A 49 13.85 -11.57 -12.25
N PHE A 50 12.72 -11.44 -11.55
CA PHE A 50 11.43 -11.88 -12.06
C PHE A 50 10.71 -10.75 -12.81
N LEU A 51 10.18 -11.09 -13.99
CA LEU A 51 9.44 -10.14 -14.84
C LEU A 51 8.25 -9.50 -14.11
N ARG A 52 7.51 -10.25 -13.30
CA ARG A 52 6.36 -9.73 -12.53
C ARG A 52 6.77 -8.59 -11.59
N ASP A 53 7.93 -8.71 -10.94
CA ASP A 53 8.42 -7.69 -10.01
C ASP A 53 8.93 -6.47 -10.78
N ALA A 54 9.54 -6.67 -11.95
CA ALA A 54 9.94 -5.59 -12.85
C ALA A 54 8.71 -4.80 -13.36
N LYS A 55 7.61 -5.47 -13.69
CA LYS A 55 6.35 -4.82 -14.09
C LYS A 55 5.75 -3.97 -12.96
N LEU A 56 5.74 -4.49 -11.73
CA LEU A 56 5.31 -3.74 -10.54
C LEU A 56 6.20 -2.51 -10.30
N ALA A 57 7.52 -2.66 -10.44
CA ALA A 57 8.46 -1.56 -10.28
C ALA A 57 8.28 -0.47 -11.36
N LEU A 58 8.06 -0.87 -12.61
CA LEU A 58 7.79 0.03 -13.74
C LEU A 58 6.49 0.83 -13.51
N ALA A 59 5.39 0.14 -13.19
CA ALA A 59 4.12 0.79 -12.88
C ALA A 59 4.24 1.73 -11.68
N SER A 60 4.95 1.32 -10.63
CA SER A 60 5.19 2.16 -9.44
C SER A 60 5.97 3.44 -9.77
N ALA A 61 6.98 3.36 -10.65
CA ALA A 61 7.74 4.53 -11.08
C ALA A 61 6.87 5.52 -11.85
N LEU A 62 6.10 5.04 -12.83
CA LEU A 62 5.18 5.86 -13.62
C LEU A 62 4.09 6.49 -12.76
N LEU A 63 3.52 5.73 -11.81
CA LEU A 63 2.41 6.19 -10.97
C LEU A 63 2.84 7.35 -10.05
N LYS A 64 4.04 7.29 -9.47
CA LYS A 64 4.61 8.40 -8.67
C LYS A 64 4.74 9.68 -9.49
N ARG A 65 5.30 9.55 -10.69
CA ARG A 65 5.46 10.66 -11.63
C ARG A 65 4.12 11.25 -12.04
N HIS A 66 3.17 10.38 -12.37
CA HIS A 66 1.81 10.77 -12.73
C HIS A 66 1.12 11.55 -11.60
N ALA A 67 1.16 11.06 -10.36
CA ALA A 67 0.54 11.73 -9.22
C ALA A 67 1.09 13.15 -9.01
N ILE A 68 2.41 13.33 -9.10
CA ILE A 68 3.06 14.63 -8.96
C ILE A 68 2.67 15.55 -10.13
N THR A 69 2.80 15.07 -11.37
CA THR A 69 2.49 15.86 -12.57
C THR A 69 1.03 16.28 -12.63
N SER A 70 0.09 15.35 -12.39
CA SER A 70 -1.35 15.62 -12.50
C SER A 70 -1.86 16.54 -11.40
N SER A 71 -1.34 16.42 -10.18
CA SER A 71 -1.85 17.17 -9.01
C SER A 71 -1.17 18.53 -8.87
N CYS A 72 0.14 18.59 -9.13
CA CYS A 72 0.96 19.77 -8.88
C CYS A 72 1.30 20.56 -10.16
N SER A 73 0.82 20.11 -11.33
CA SER A 73 1.13 20.73 -12.63
C SER A 73 2.64 20.84 -12.91
N ILE A 74 3.41 19.86 -12.43
CA ILE A 74 4.86 19.80 -12.65
C ILE A 74 5.14 19.06 -13.96
N PRO A 75 5.99 19.59 -14.86
CA PRO A 75 6.38 18.89 -16.09
C PRO A 75 6.89 17.49 -15.80
N TRP A 76 6.60 16.53 -16.68
CA TRP A 76 6.86 15.12 -16.42
C TRP A 76 8.30 14.91 -15.91
N PHE A 77 9.35 15.19 -16.68
CA PHE A 77 10.73 14.91 -16.21
C PHE A 77 11.19 15.72 -14.98
N SER A 78 10.48 16.80 -14.62
CA SER A 78 10.70 17.56 -13.38
C SER A 78 9.95 16.98 -12.17
N ALA A 79 8.98 16.10 -12.38
CA ALA A 79 8.22 15.41 -11.33
C ALA A 79 9.05 14.31 -10.64
N GLN A 80 10.08 14.73 -9.91
CA GLN A 80 11.01 13.86 -9.20
C GLN A 80 10.64 13.80 -7.71
N PHE A 81 10.77 12.63 -7.11
CA PHE A 81 10.61 12.42 -5.68
C PHE A 81 11.98 12.10 -5.07
N THR A 82 12.19 12.46 -3.80
CA THR A 82 13.36 12.06 -3.03
C THR A 82 12.96 10.96 -2.06
N ARG A 83 13.91 10.46 -1.26
CA ARG A 83 13.63 9.56 -0.16
C ARG A 83 13.95 10.26 1.15
N ASN A 84 13.06 10.17 2.12
CA ASN A 84 13.32 10.67 3.47
C ASN A 84 14.33 9.75 4.20
N ALA A 85 14.65 10.09 5.46
CA ALA A 85 15.59 9.33 6.29
C ALA A 85 15.21 7.84 6.45
N GLN A 86 13.91 7.53 6.37
CA GLN A 86 13.37 6.18 6.45
C GLN A 86 13.10 5.55 5.09
N THR A 87 13.71 6.09 4.02
CA THR A 87 13.62 5.62 2.63
C THR A 87 12.24 5.77 1.96
N LYS A 88 11.22 6.31 2.64
CA LYS A 88 9.90 6.57 2.06
C LYS A 88 10.01 7.63 0.95
N PRO A 89 9.42 7.40 -0.24
CA PRO A 89 9.42 8.40 -1.30
C PRO A 89 8.59 9.61 -0.89
N VAL A 90 9.13 10.81 -1.08
CA VAL A 90 8.50 12.08 -0.74
C VAL A 90 8.67 13.10 -1.88
N PHE A 91 7.67 13.94 -2.10
CA PHE A 91 7.74 15.02 -3.08
C PHE A 91 7.78 16.36 -2.35
N ARG A 92 8.83 17.15 -2.63
CA ARG A 92 9.04 18.47 -2.04
C ARG A 92 9.31 19.50 -3.11
N LEU A 93 8.74 20.68 -2.91
CA LEU A 93 9.08 21.86 -3.68
C LEU A 93 10.38 22.50 -3.14
N PRO A 94 11.00 23.43 -3.89
CA PRO A 94 12.22 24.12 -3.46
C PRO A 94 12.09 24.90 -2.13
N ASP A 95 10.87 25.25 -1.73
CA ASP A 95 10.55 25.88 -0.45
C ASP A 95 10.32 24.88 0.70
N ASP A 96 10.66 23.61 0.47
CA ASP A 96 10.49 22.47 1.39
C ASP A 96 9.02 22.10 1.70
N SER A 97 8.05 22.70 1.01
CA SER A 97 6.65 22.33 1.13
C SER A 97 6.36 20.96 0.49
N GLU A 98 5.43 20.21 1.11
CA GLU A 98 4.92 18.92 0.62
C GLU A 98 3.48 19.09 0.11
N PRO A 99 3.27 19.69 -1.08
CA PRO A 99 1.92 19.94 -1.61
C PRO A 99 1.17 18.66 -1.98
N LEU A 100 1.88 17.53 -2.08
CA LEU A 100 1.34 16.20 -2.34
C LEU A 100 2.12 15.19 -1.51
N ILE A 101 1.42 14.50 -0.62
CA ILE A 101 1.95 13.31 0.06
C ILE A 101 1.36 12.06 -0.59
N PHE A 102 2.15 11.00 -0.71
CA PHE A 102 1.70 9.73 -1.29
C PHE A 102 2.38 8.54 -0.63
N ASN A 103 1.71 7.40 -0.67
CA ASN A 103 2.25 6.11 -0.32
C ASN A 103 1.81 5.06 -1.36
N LEU A 104 2.62 4.04 -1.57
CA LEU A 104 2.32 2.96 -2.50
C LEU A 104 2.57 1.61 -1.84
N SER A 105 1.80 0.62 -2.25
CA SER A 105 2.07 -0.79 -2.01
C SER A 105 1.79 -1.60 -3.28
N HIS A 106 2.36 -2.80 -3.36
CA HIS A 106 2.15 -3.68 -4.49
C HIS A 106 2.22 -5.15 -4.07
N GLN A 107 1.31 -5.97 -4.58
CA GLN A 107 1.32 -7.41 -4.37
C GLN A 107 0.59 -8.11 -5.52
N ALA A 108 1.04 -9.31 -5.88
CA ALA A 108 0.39 -10.20 -6.84
C ALA A 108 -0.09 -9.52 -8.14
N GLY A 109 0.73 -8.61 -8.70
CA GLY A 109 0.46 -7.94 -9.97
C GLY A 109 -0.32 -6.63 -9.89
N LEU A 110 -0.76 -6.19 -8.71
CA LEU A 110 -1.37 -4.88 -8.52
C LEU A 110 -0.41 -3.88 -7.85
N VAL A 111 -0.50 -2.62 -8.23
CA VAL A 111 0.14 -1.48 -7.54
C VAL A 111 -0.96 -0.55 -7.06
N ALA A 112 -1.09 -0.35 -5.76
CA ALA A 112 -2.02 0.58 -5.13
C ALA A 112 -1.29 1.85 -4.67
N MET A 113 -1.87 3.02 -4.94
CA MET A 113 -1.39 4.32 -4.46
C MET A 113 -2.50 5.04 -3.69
N PHE A 114 -2.12 5.53 -2.52
CA PHE A 114 -2.93 6.48 -1.75
C PHE A 114 -2.16 7.80 -1.66
N ALA A 115 -2.79 8.90 -2.06
CA ALA A 115 -2.18 10.22 -2.04
C ALA A 115 -3.18 11.30 -1.62
N VAL A 116 -2.65 12.40 -1.08
CA VAL A 116 -3.43 13.57 -0.66
C VAL A 116 -2.74 14.82 -1.19
N TYR A 117 -3.43 15.53 -2.08
CA TYR A 117 -3.03 16.84 -2.57
C TYR A 117 -3.54 17.94 -1.64
N LYS A 118 -2.70 18.94 -1.38
CA LYS A 118 -2.91 19.96 -0.34
C LYS A 118 -3.26 19.33 1.01
N PRO A 119 -2.41 18.44 1.54
CA PRO A 119 -2.69 17.79 2.81
C PRO A 119 -2.80 18.84 3.93
N PRO A 120 -3.66 18.61 4.95
CA PRO A 120 -3.60 19.38 6.18
C PRO A 120 -2.22 19.24 6.84
N GLN A 121 -1.88 20.21 7.69
CA GLN A 121 -0.63 20.18 8.44
C GLN A 121 -0.53 18.90 9.29
N GLU A 122 0.66 18.28 9.30
CA GLU A 122 0.98 17.06 10.07
C GLU A 122 0.17 15.81 9.68
N LEU A 123 -0.47 15.80 8.50
CA LEU A 123 -1.11 14.60 7.97
C LEU A 123 -0.05 13.57 7.54
N SER A 124 -0.16 12.35 8.06
CA SER A 124 0.63 11.20 7.59
C SER A 124 -0.28 10.12 7.02
N ILE A 125 0.14 9.52 5.91
CA ILE A 125 -0.63 8.48 5.22
C ILE A 125 0.20 7.23 4.91
N GLY A 126 -0.47 6.08 4.91
CA GLY A 126 0.06 4.78 4.52
C GLY A 126 -0.98 3.97 3.73
N VAL A 127 -0.49 3.09 2.86
CA VAL A 127 -1.31 2.10 2.16
C VAL A 127 -0.59 0.76 2.15
N ASP A 128 -1.34 -0.31 2.33
CA ASP A 128 -0.86 -1.65 2.03
C ASP A 128 -1.87 -2.46 1.21
N ILE A 129 -1.39 -3.47 0.50
CA ILE A 129 -2.20 -4.40 -0.28
C ILE A 129 -1.72 -5.82 -0.02
N VAL A 130 -2.65 -6.72 0.27
CA VAL A 130 -2.39 -8.15 0.41
C VAL A 130 -3.27 -8.95 -0.53
N CYS A 131 -2.79 -10.12 -0.97
CA CYS A 131 -3.54 -11.05 -1.79
C CYS A 131 -3.50 -12.45 -1.13
N PRO A 132 -4.50 -12.79 -0.29
CA PRO A 132 -4.55 -14.09 0.39
C PRO A 132 -4.49 -15.28 -0.58
N SER A 133 -5.10 -15.14 -1.76
CA SER A 133 -5.12 -16.20 -2.77
C SER A 133 -3.75 -16.48 -3.40
N GLU A 134 -2.82 -15.52 -3.42
CA GLU A 134 -1.46 -15.70 -3.97
C GLU A 134 -0.68 -16.83 -3.30
N ARG A 135 -0.89 -17.03 -1.99
CA ARG A 135 -0.16 -18.00 -1.16
C ARG A 135 -1.04 -19.12 -0.63
N ARG A 136 -2.30 -19.17 -1.05
CA ARG A 136 -3.33 -20.05 -0.49
C ARG A 136 -2.90 -21.51 -0.43
N ASP A 137 -2.42 -22.08 -1.54
CA ASP A 137 -2.04 -23.51 -1.57
C ASP A 137 -0.91 -23.83 -0.60
N ARG A 138 0.10 -22.95 -0.52
CA ARG A 138 1.23 -23.07 0.40
C ARG A 138 0.77 -22.95 1.85
N ASP A 139 -0.03 -21.95 2.15
CA ASP A 139 -0.50 -21.67 3.50
C ASP A 139 -1.47 -22.76 3.98
N HIS A 140 -2.37 -23.26 3.12
CA HIS A 140 -3.20 -24.43 3.42
C HIS A 140 -2.36 -25.67 3.67
N SER A 141 -1.35 -25.94 2.82
CA SER A 141 -0.46 -27.10 3.00
C SER A 141 0.24 -27.06 4.35
N PHE A 142 0.74 -25.88 4.76
CA PHE A 142 1.33 -25.68 6.07
C PHE A 142 0.31 -25.92 7.19
N ILE A 143 -0.86 -25.27 7.13
CA ILE A 143 -1.88 -25.37 8.18
C ILE A 143 -2.40 -26.82 8.33
N ILE A 144 -2.49 -27.58 7.24
CA ILE A 144 -2.85 -29.00 7.28
C ILE A 144 -1.78 -29.83 8.01
N GLN A 145 -0.51 -29.57 7.71
CA GLN A 145 0.60 -30.35 8.24
C GLN A 145 0.89 -30.01 9.70
N ASP A 146 0.89 -28.73 10.04
CA ASP A 146 1.46 -28.19 11.27
C ASP A 146 0.43 -27.54 12.20
N GLY A 147 -0.76 -27.25 11.69
CA GLY A 147 -1.85 -26.63 12.43
C GLY A 147 -1.82 -25.10 12.40
N TRP A 148 -2.98 -24.51 12.71
CA TRP A 148 -3.19 -23.06 12.69
C TRP A 148 -2.31 -22.31 13.70
N SER A 149 -2.18 -22.81 14.93
CA SER A 149 -1.38 -22.11 15.96
C SER A 149 0.07 -21.95 15.55
N LYS A 150 0.70 -23.00 15.00
CA LYS A 150 2.06 -22.92 14.47
C LYS A 150 2.17 -21.96 13.28
N TYR A 151 1.12 -21.85 12.46
CA TYR A 151 1.09 -20.89 11.36
C TYR A 151 1.18 -19.44 11.88
N VAL A 152 0.42 -19.14 12.95
CA VAL A 152 0.47 -17.85 13.63
C VAL A 152 1.85 -17.62 14.27
N ASP A 153 2.40 -18.62 14.95
CA ASP A 153 3.68 -18.51 15.68
C ASP A 153 4.87 -18.18 14.77
N MET A 154 4.85 -18.59 13.49
CA MET A 154 5.89 -18.20 12.52
C MET A 154 6.00 -16.68 12.31
N HIS A 155 4.98 -15.91 12.73
CA HIS A 155 4.85 -14.48 12.49
C HIS A 155 4.77 -13.69 13.81
N ASP A 156 5.07 -14.31 14.95
CA ASP A 156 4.92 -13.73 16.29
C ASP A 156 5.76 -12.46 16.53
N SER A 157 6.92 -12.35 15.88
CA SER A 157 7.78 -11.16 15.91
C SER A 157 7.14 -9.91 15.30
N VAL A 158 6.11 -10.08 14.47
CA VAL A 158 5.38 -8.97 13.86
C VAL A 158 4.19 -8.56 14.73
N PHE A 159 3.54 -9.49 15.42
CA PHE A 159 2.28 -9.27 16.12
C PHE A 159 2.44 -8.95 17.60
N SER A 160 1.48 -8.21 18.15
CA SER A 160 1.34 -8.11 19.60
C SER A 160 0.96 -9.49 20.19
N PRO A 161 1.32 -9.80 21.45
CA PRO A 161 0.86 -11.02 22.11
C PRO A 161 -0.67 -11.18 22.09
N THR A 162 -1.41 -10.08 22.22
CA THR A 162 -2.87 -10.06 22.20
C THR A 162 -3.43 -10.35 20.80
N GLU A 163 -2.81 -9.79 19.75
CA GLU A 163 -3.18 -10.06 18.35
C GLU A 163 -2.95 -11.52 17.98
N ALA A 164 -1.79 -12.07 18.34
CA ALA A 164 -1.46 -13.46 18.11
C ALA A 164 -2.44 -14.39 18.85
N LEU A 165 -2.79 -14.07 20.09
CA LEU A 165 -3.80 -14.81 20.84
C LEU A 165 -5.17 -14.78 20.14
N ARG A 166 -5.64 -13.60 19.71
CA ARG A 166 -6.91 -13.46 18.96
C ARG A 166 -6.91 -14.29 17.68
N LEU A 167 -5.81 -14.30 16.92
CA LEU A 167 -5.71 -15.16 15.73
C LEU A 167 -5.86 -16.64 16.10
N ARG A 168 -5.17 -17.11 17.15
CA ARG A 168 -5.26 -18.52 17.57
C ARG A 168 -6.67 -18.91 18.05
N GLU A 169 -7.38 -17.98 18.69
CA GLU A 169 -8.70 -18.21 19.29
C GLU A 169 -9.88 -17.90 18.33
N LEU A 170 -9.61 -17.63 17.05
CA LEU A 170 -10.68 -17.39 16.06
C LEU A 170 -11.71 -18.53 16.07
N PRO A 171 -13.01 -18.24 16.18
CA PRO A 171 -14.07 -19.24 16.39
C PRO A 171 -14.48 -19.98 15.10
N PHE A 172 -13.64 -19.92 14.06
CA PHE A 172 -13.95 -20.41 12.73
C PHE A 172 -13.19 -21.70 12.44
N GLU A 173 -13.86 -22.70 11.88
CA GLU A 173 -13.18 -23.90 11.38
C GLU A 173 -12.62 -23.70 9.96
N ASP A 174 -13.25 -22.80 9.18
CA ASP A 174 -12.84 -22.53 7.81
C ASP A 174 -11.46 -21.87 7.74
N ARG A 175 -10.56 -22.48 6.97
CA ARG A 175 -9.16 -22.03 6.85
C ARG A 175 -9.03 -20.75 6.05
N ASP A 176 -9.82 -20.57 5.00
CA ASP A 176 -9.77 -19.35 4.20
C ASP A 176 -10.23 -18.15 5.00
N ARG A 177 -11.25 -18.32 5.85
CA ARG A 177 -11.70 -17.30 6.79
C ARG A 177 -10.64 -16.99 7.85
N LYS A 178 -9.98 -18.00 8.42
CA LYS A 178 -8.82 -17.78 9.33
C LYS A 178 -7.70 -17.00 8.64
N LEU A 179 -7.36 -17.37 7.41
CA LEU A 179 -6.37 -16.66 6.60
C LEU A 179 -6.81 -15.24 6.27
N ALA A 180 -8.10 -14.99 6.01
CA ALA A 180 -8.61 -13.65 5.77
C ALA A 180 -8.36 -12.74 6.99
N TYR A 181 -8.61 -13.22 8.22
CA TYR A 181 -8.30 -12.47 9.44
C TYR A 181 -6.79 -12.22 9.60
N PHE A 182 -5.95 -13.23 9.33
CA PHE A 182 -4.50 -13.08 9.37
C PHE A 182 -4.00 -12.02 8.38
N TYR A 183 -4.44 -12.09 7.13
CA TYR A 183 -4.04 -11.13 6.09
C TYR A 183 -4.64 -9.74 6.33
N ALA A 184 -5.82 -9.65 6.94
CA ALA A 184 -6.38 -8.37 7.37
C ALA A 184 -5.49 -7.70 8.42
N LEU A 185 -5.09 -8.44 9.46
CA LEU A 185 -4.16 -7.94 10.47
C LEU A 185 -2.83 -7.53 9.85
N TRP A 186 -2.25 -8.38 8.99
CA TRP A 186 -1.00 -8.09 8.29
C TRP A 186 -1.08 -6.77 7.52
N CYS A 187 -2.13 -6.61 6.71
CA CYS A 187 -2.34 -5.43 5.88
C CYS A 187 -2.53 -4.16 6.71
N LEU A 188 -3.27 -4.23 7.82
CA LEU A 188 -3.41 -3.11 8.75
C LEU A 188 -2.05 -2.72 9.35
N ARG A 189 -1.27 -3.69 9.85
CA ARG A 189 0.03 -3.39 10.47
C ARG A 189 1.01 -2.76 9.48
N GLU A 190 1.10 -3.30 8.27
CA GLU A 190 1.89 -2.70 7.18
C GLU A 190 1.41 -1.30 6.80
N GLY A 191 0.09 -1.09 6.72
CA GLY A 191 -0.50 0.23 6.49
C GLY A 191 -0.10 1.25 7.56
N TYR A 192 -0.17 0.86 8.84
CA TYR A 192 0.24 1.70 9.97
C TYR A 192 1.74 2.02 9.95
N VAL A 193 2.58 1.02 9.69
CA VAL A 193 4.05 1.17 9.65
C VAL A 193 4.49 2.04 8.47
N LYS A 194 3.88 1.86 7.29
CA LYS A 194 4.11 2.73 6.12
C LYS A 194 3.64 4.16 6.34
N MET A 195 2.60 4.35 7.16
CA MET A 195 2.11 5.66 7.57
C MET A 195 3.12 6.38 8.46
N THR A 196 3.68 5.72 9.49
CA THR A 196 4.75 6.30 10.32
C THR A 196 6.05 6.48 9.55
N GLY A 197 6.22 5.75 8.46
CA GLY A 197 7.41 5.77 7.62
C GLY A 197 8.49 4.82 8.10
N GLU A 198 8.22 4.00 9.12
CA GLU A 198 9.16 3.00 9.62
C GLU A 198 9.08 1.70 8.78
N ALA A 199 9.99 0.76 9.04
CA ALA A 199 9.97 -0.56 8.39
C ALA A 199 9.44 -1.61 9.37
N LEU A 200 9.01 -2.78 8.87
CA LEU A 200 8.65 -3.96 9.69
C LEU A 200 9.84 -4.58 10.47
N LEU A 201 10.92 -3.83 10.68
CA LEU A 201 12.06 -4.21 11.53
C LEU A 201 12.13 -3.35 12.80
N ALA A 202 11.10 -2.54 13.04
CA ALA A 202 11.01 -1.74 14.24
C ALA A 202 10.89 -2.64 15.49
N ASP A 203 11.70 -2.37 16.50
CA ASP A 203 11.71 -3.10 17.77
C ASP A 203 10.39 -2.97 18.54
N TRP A 204 9.63 -1.92 18.28
CA TRP A 204 8.36 -1.63 18.91
C TRP A 204 7.16 -2.33 18.28
N LEU A 205 7.31 -3.12 17.20
CA LEU A 205 6.15 -3.72 16.52
C LEU A 205 5.23 -4.44 17.49
N THR A 206 5.76 -5.28 18.37
CA THR A 206 4.96 -6.02 19.35
C THR A 206 4.26 -5.13 20.39
N GLU A 207 4.61 -3.83 20.46
CA GLU A 207 3.96 -2.80 21.28
C GLU A 207 2.76 -2.10 20.59
N LEU A 208 2.60 -2.27 19.27
CA LEU A 208 1.39 -1.90 18.52
C LEU A 208 0.38 -3.05 18.64
N ASP A 209 -0.85 -2.75 19.02
CA ASP A 209 -1.94 -3.70 19.22
C ASP A 209 -3.21 -3.20 18.54
N LEU A 210 -3.53 -3.81 17.40
CA LEU A 210 -4.75 -3.62 16.64
C LEU A 210 -5.80 -4.58 17.19
N ARG A 211 -6.78 -4.05 17.91
CA ARG A 211 -7.82 -4.85 18.56
C ARG A 211 -9.08 -4.86 17.71
N TYR A 212 -9.79 -5.98 17.76
CA TYR A 212 -11.10 -6.12 17.11
C TYR A 212 -11.05 -5.80 15.60
N TYR A 213 -9.99 -6.25 14.92
CA TYR A 213 -9.90 -6.19 13.47
C TYR A 213 -10.75 -7.28 12.82
N ALA A 214 -11.17 -7.03 11.60
CA ALA A 214 -11.86 -8.00 10.76
C ALA A 214 -11.49 -7.77 9.28
N PRO A 215 -11.63 -8.80 8.42
CA PRO A 215 -11.60 -8.61 6.97
C PRO A 215 -12.63 -7.57 6.51
N PRO A 216 -12.44 -6.94 5.33
CA PRO A 216 -13.39 -5.96 4.82
C PRO A 216 -14.81 -6.54 4.71
N GLY A 217 -15.80 -5.77 5.18
CA GLY A 217 -17.21 -6.18 5.17
C GLY A 217 -17.66 -7.07 6.33
N GLU A 218 -16.74 -7.48 7.22
CA GLU A 218 -17.07 -8.22 8.44
C GLU A 218 -16.96 -7.34 9.69
N VAL A 219 -17.60 -7.78 10.78
CA VAL A 219 -17.40 -7.26 12.13
C VAL A 219 -16.56 -8.28 12.89
N ALA A 220 -15.66 -7.81 13.76
CA ALA A 220 -14.86 -8.70 14.59
C ALA A 220 -15.75 -9.63 15.43
N PRO A 221 -15.28 -10.85 15.78
CA PRO A 221 -16.05 -11.81 16.58
C PRO A 221 -16.60 -11.22 17.89
N GLU A 222 -15.89 -10.26 18.48
CA GLU A 222 -16.27 -9.58 19.71
C GLU A 222 -17.36 -8.51 19.52
N GLY A 223 -17.81 -8.25 18.28
CA GLY A 223 -18.87 -7.27 17.97
C GLY A 223 -18.44 -5.81 18.12
N LYS A 224 -17.13 -5.54 18.09
CA LYS A 224 -16.54 -4.20 18.25
C LYS A 224 -15.88 -3.72 16.95
N GLY A 225 -15.73 -2.41 16.84
CA GLY A 225 -14.92 -1.78 15.80
C GLY A 225 -13.42 -1.82 16.14
N LEU A 226 -12.59 -1.63 15.12
CA LEU A 226 -11.14 -1.57 15.24
C LEU A 226 -10.71 -0.53 16.29
N GLU A 227 -9.89 -0.94 17.26
CA GLU A 227 -9.17 -0.04 18.16
C GLU A 227 -7.67 -0.15 17.91
N ILE A 228 -6.96 0.97 17.95
CA ILE A 228 -5.51 1.02 17.75
C ILE A 228 -4.87 1.40 19.07
N TRP A 229 -3.98 0.55 19.59
CA TRP A 229 -3.25 0.81 20.82
C TRP A 229 -1.75 0.77 20.55
N PHE A 230 -1.01 1.71 21.12
CA PHE A 230 0.44 1.74 21.04
C PHE A 230 1.03 2.00 22.43
N ARG A 231 1.89 1.09 22.89
CA ARG A 231 2.52 1.15 24.22
C ARG A 231 1.51 1.28 25.37
N GLY A 232 0.40 0.53 25.26
CA GLY A 232 -0.67 0.53 26.24
C GLY A 232 -1.55 1.78 26.27
N ARG A 233 -1.43 2.68 25.28
CA ARG A 233 -2.30 3.85 25.12
C ARG A 233 -3.11 3.75 23.84
N GLU A 234 -4.37 4.14 23.90
CA GLU A 234 -5.21 4.24 22.72
C GLU A 234 -4.70 5.35 21.79
N VAL A 235 -4.70 5.06 20.49
CA VAL A 235 -4.33 5.96 19.40
C VAL A 235 -5.60 6.32 18.65
N ASP A 236 -6.15 7.48 19.02
CA ASP A 236 -7.45 8.01 18.57
C ASP A 236 -7.37 8.95 17.36
N ASN A 237 -6.17 9.32 16.94
CA ASN A 237 -5.92 10.20 15.81
C ASN A 237 -5.44 9.47 14.55
N VAL A 238 -5.64 8.15 14.51
CA VAL A 238 -5.35 7.30 13.36
C VAL A 238 -6.65 6.64 12.91
N ASP A 239 -7.04 6.93 11.67
CA ASP A 239 -8.16 6.29 11.00
C ASP A 239 -7.62 5.27 10.00
N MET A 240 -8.11 4.03 10.07
CA MET A 240 -7.74 2.96 9.16
C MET A 240 -8.98 2.36 8.52
N LYS A 241 -8.91 2.12 7.21
CA LYS A 241 -9.98 1.49 6.43
C LYS A 241 -9.41 0.37 5.59
N MET A 242 -10.22 -0.64 5.34
CA MET A 242 -9.89 -1.78 4.51
C MET A 242 -10.99 -1.99 3.48
N ASP A 243 -10.58 -2.21 2.23
CA ASP A 243 -11.46 -2.48 1.11
C ASP A 243 -11.09 -3.82 0.46
N TRP A 244 -12.10 -4.59 0.03
CA TRP A 244 -11.87 -5.65 -0.97
C TRP A 244 -11.66 -5.02 -2.35
N TYR A 245 -10.76 -5.59 -3.13
CA TYR A 245 -10.54 -5.20 -4.52
C TYR A 245 -10.33 -6.45 -5.39
N LEU A 246 -11.08 -6.53 -6.50
CA LEU A 246 -11.10 -7.69 -7.42
C LEU A 246 -11.24 -9.05 -6.71
N ASP A 247 -12.00 -9.11 -5.61
CA ASP A 247 -12.32 -10.28 -4.77
C ASP A 247 -11.12 -10.99 -4.08
N ASP A 248 -9.91 -10.81 -4.59
CA ASP A 248 -8.69 -11.51 -4.16
C ASP A 248 -7.73 -10.64 -3.34
N TYR A 249 -7.97 -9.32 -3.28
CA TYR A 249 -7.07 -8.36 -2.67
C TYR A 249 -7.76 -7.61 -1.55
N MET A 250 -7.06 -7.42 -0.44
CA MET A 250 -7.44 -6.44 0.58
C MET A 250 -6.50 -5.26 0.48
N ILE A 251 -7.03 -4.05 0.44
CA ILE A 251 -6.23 -2.82 0.46
C ILE A 251 -6.55 -2.06 1.76
N CYS A 252 -5.52 -1.81 2.56
CA CYS A 252 -5.62 -0.99 3.77
C CYS A 252 -5.13 0.42 3.48
N THR A 253 -5.88 1.44 3.92
CA THR A 253 -5.43 2.83 4.00
C THR A 253 -5.36 3.27 5.46
N ALA A 254 -4.26 3.90 5.85
CA ALA A 254 -4.06 4.47 7.18
C ALA A 254 -3.81 5.97 7.07
N VAL A 255 -4.50 6.75 7.89
CA VAL A 255 -4.39 8.22 7.96
C VAL A 255 -4.20 8.63 9.41
N LYS A 256 -3.11 9.33 9.72
CA LYS A 256 -2.88 9.98 11.00
C LYS A 256 -3.09 11.48 10.84
N GLY A 257 -4.11 12.00 11.53
CA GLY A 257 -4.40 13.43 11.57
C GLY A 257 -3.74 14.14 12.76
N ASN A 258 -3.75 15.47 12.70
CA ASN A 258 -3.43 16.30 13.86
C ASN A 258 -4.59 16.22 14.87
N ARG A 259 -4.27 16.01 16.15
CA ARG A 259 -5.26 15.97 17.25
C ARG A 259 -6.02 17.28 17.43
N ASP A 260 -5.40 18.39 17.06
CA ASP A 260 -5.98 19.74 17.20
C ASP A 260 -6.84 20.14 15.99
N ASN A 261 -6.86 19.31 14.93
CA ASN A 261 -7.70 19.55 13.75
C ASN A 261 -8.99 18.76 13.87
N GLU A 262 -10.11 19.45 14.09
CA GLU A 262 -11.43 18.83 14.22
C GLU A 262 -11.92 18.16 12.91
N GLN A 263 -11.35 18.53 11.76
CA GLN A 263 -11.72 17.94 10.47
C GLN A 263 -10.85 16.72 10.14
N ARG A 264 -11.43 15.53 10.34
CA ARG A 264 -10.89 14.28 9.80
C ARG A 264 -10.93 14.31 8.28
N LEU A 265 -9.87 13.81 7.65
CA LEU A 265 -9.83 13.66 6.20
C LEU A 265 -10.89 12.62 5.78
N ASP A 266 -11.76 12.97 4.84
CA ASP A 266 -12.65 11.99 4.22
C ASP A 266 -11.92 11.27 3.09
N PHE A 267 -11.72 9.96 3.28
CA PHE A 267 -11.09 9.06 2.32
C PHE A 267 -11.97 7.83 1.98
N ASP A 268 -13.30 7.96 2.07
CA ASP A 268 -14.27 6.90 1.71
C ASP A 268 -14.43 6.67 0.21
N GLN A 269 -13.70 7.40 -0.64
CA GLN A 269 -13.81 7.24 -2.08
C GLN A 269 -13.31 5.85 -2.52
N GLN A 270 -13.91 5.34 -3.59
CA GLN A 270 -13.52 4.06 -4.18
C GLN A 270 -12.16 4.13 -4.87
N TRP A 271 -11.50 2.98 -4.96
CA TRP A 271 -10.27 2.82 -5.74
C TRP A 271 -10.55 2.96 -7.23
N THR A 272 -9.81 3.83 -7.90
CA THR A 272 -9.89 4.00 -9.35
C THR A 272 -8.82 3.16 -10.04
N LEU A 273 -9.23 2.25 -10.93
CA LEU A 273 -8.31 1.54 -11.81
C LEU A 273 -7.79 2.50 -12.89
N LEU A 274 -6.47 2.70 -12.95
CA LEU A 274 -5.85 3.45 -14.03
C LEU A 274 -5.48 2.53 -15.18
N VAL A 275 -5.91 2.91 -16.38
CA VAL A 275 -5.51 2.25 -17.63
C VAL A 275 -4.11 2.75 -18.01
N MET A 276 -3.18 1.81 -18.20
CA MET A 276 -1.77 2.16 -18.46
C MET A 276 -1.62 3.04 -19.71
N ASP A 277 -2.31 2.74 -20.81
CA ASP A 277 -2.18 3.53 -22.03
C ASP A 277 -2.64 4.98 -21.85
N GLU A 278 -3.72 5.22 -21.09
CA GLU A 278 -4.20 6.56 -20.75
C GLU A 278 -3.20 7.32 -19.87
N LEU A 279 -2.56 6.62 -18.92
CA LEU A 279 -1.50 7.19 -18.10
C LEU A 279 -0.31 7.62 -18.98
N LEU A 280 0.09 6.78 -19.93
CA LEU A 280 1.18 7.08 -20.87
C LEU A 280 0.81 8.26 -21.81
N ASP A 281 -0.43 8.33 -22.29
CA ASP A 281 -0.92 9.46 -23.09
C ASP A 281 -0.82 10.77 -22.30
N ALA A 282 -1.30 10.77 -21.05
CA ALA A 282 -1.24 11.94 -20.17
C ALA A 282 0.21 12.37 -19.88
N ALA A 283 1.11 11.40 -19.68
CA ALA A 283 2.52 11.64 -19.46
C ALA A 283 3.21 12.29 -20.67
N GLU A 284 2.93 11.80 -21.88
CA GLU A 284 3.48 12.33 -23.14
C GLU A 284 2.96 13.75 -23.42
N VAL A 285 1.70 14.03 -23.11
CA VAL A 285 1.13 15.38 -23.22
C VAL A 285 1.78 16.33 -22.21
N ALA A 286 1.95 15.90 -20.96
CA ALA A 286 2.59 16.70 -19.93
C ALA A 286 4.07 16.98 -20.21
N ASN A 287 4.73 16.15 -21.00
CA ASN A 287 6.13 16.34 -21.40
C ASN A 287 6.30 17.36 -22.55
N LYS A 288 5.24 17.67 -23.29
CA LYS A 288 5.26 18.64 -24.40
C LYS A 288 4.98 20.08 -23.95
N ARG A 289 4.55 20.26 -22.70
CA ARG A 289 4.28 21.56 -22.07
C ARG A 289 5.52 22.05 -21.34
#